data_AF-A0A815YMP3-F1
#
_entry.id   AF-A0A815YMP3-F1
#
_cell.length_a   1.000
_cell.length_b   1.000
_cell.length_c   1.000
_cell.angle_alpha   90.00
_cell.angle_beta   90.00
_cell.angle_gamma   90.00
#
_symmetry.space_group_name_H-M   'P 1'
#
loop_
_entity.id
_entity.type
_entity.pdbx_description
1 polymer ?
#
loop_
_entity_poly.entity_id
_entity_poly.type
_entity_poly.pdbx_seq_one_letter_code
_entity_poly.pdbx_strand_id
1 'polypeptide(L)'
;MDCLPFLGLNPGDKNIYIITGDSGTGMTNQTIGALVCRDLIYGIDNPWKDIYDPSRQMVKAPLEFLRHNAEIQVAFKDYVTAGEISDIEELARGEGCIMRSGMTKHAVYRDNDGTVYKFSAICPHLKGIVRYNPLEKTFDCPLHGSRFDRYGKCINGPTKHHLTDSHCEVIPPVK
;
A
#
# COMPACT_ATOMS: atom_id res chain seq x y z
N MET A 1 -16.62 -3.78 7.96
CA MET A 1 -17.25 -3.55 6.64
C MET A 1 -18.12 -4.75 6.32
N ASP A 2 -19.17 -4.60 5.52
CA ASP A 2 -20.01 -5.72 5.03
C ASP A 2 -19.54 -6.29 3.68
N CYS A 3 -18.44 -5.73 3.14
CA CYS A 3 -17.82 -6.11 1.87
C CYS A 3 -18.74 -5.96 0.64
N LEU A 4 -19.87 -5.26 0.78
CA LEU A 4 -20.74 -4.91 -0.35
C LEU A 4 -20.35 -3.53 -0.90
N PRO A 5 -20.35 -3.32 -2.22
CA PRO A 5 -20.15 -2.00 -2.80
C PRO A 5 -21.32 -1.05 -2.49
N PHE A 6 -21.07 0.25 -2.62
CA PHE A 6 -22.10 1.29 -2.66
C PHE A 6 -22.37 1.62 -4.14
N LEU A 7 -23.58 1.30 -4.59
CA LEU A 7 -24.04 1.42 -5.98
C LEU A 7 -25.36 2.20 -6.01
N GLY A 8 -25.36 3.43 -6.53
CA GLY A 8 -26.60 4.20 -6.64
C GLY A 8 -26.41 5.70 -6.46
N LEU A 9 -27.49 6.40 -6.11
CA LEU A 9 -27.51 7.85 -5.91
C LEU A 9 -26.63 8.24 -4.71
N ASN A 10 -25.72 9.20 -4.90
CA ASN A 10 -24.88 9.70 -3.82
C ASN A 10 -25.76 10.38 -2.76
N PRO A 11 -25.60 10.07 -1.46
CA PRO A 11 -26.46 10.64 -0.42
C PRO A 11 -26.37 12.16 -0.39
N GLY A 12 -27.51 12.83 -0.49
CA GLY A 12 -27.61 14.29 -0.50
C GLY A 12 -27.59 14.93 -1.89
N ASP A 13 -27.23 14.18 -2.94
CA ASP A 13 -27.30 14.64 -4.32
C ASP A 13 -28.61 14.25 -5.01
N LYS A 14 -28.92 14.93 -6.12
CA LYS A 14 -30.12 14.65 -6.94
C LYS A 14 -29.82 13.88 -8.23
N ASN A 15 -28.56 13.92 -8.69
CA ASN A 15 -28.18 13.43 -10.01
C ASN A 15 -26.71 12.96 -10.09
N ILE A 16 -26.07 12.72 -8.95
CA ILE A 16 -24.72 12.13 -8.88
C ILE A 16 -24.87 10.67 -8.46
N TYR A 17 -24.38 9.76 -9.30
CA TYR A 17 -24.42 8.32 -9.05
C TYR A 17 -23.01 7.80 -8.84
N ILE A 18 -22.84 6.93 -7.85
CA ILE A 18 -21.54 6.38 -7.46
C ILE A 18 -21.52 4.86 -7.56
N ILE A 19 -20.35 4.34 -7.89
CA ILE A 19 -19.98 2.93 -7.81
C ILE A 19 -18.66 2.89 -7.06
N THR A 20 -18.70 2.58 -5.77
CA THR A 20 -17.53 2.64 -4.88
C THR A 20 -17.57 1.58 -3.79
N GLY A 21 -16.51 1.47 -2.98
CA GLY A 21 -16.45 0.52 -1.85
C GLY A 21 -16.40 -0.95 -2.29
N ASP A 22 -15.86 -1.24 -3.47
CA ASP A 22 -15.89 -2.58 -4.08
C ASP A 22 -15.00 -3.63 -3.38
N SER A 23 -14.20 -3.24 -2.38
CA SER A 23 -13.39 -4.15 -1.57
C SER A 23 -12.50 -5.09 -2.40
N GLY A 24 -11.97 -4.62 -3.54
CA GLY A 24 -11.09 -5.40 -4.43
C GLY A 24 -11.82 -6.23 -5.49
N THR A 25 -13.14 -6.12 -5.60
CA THR A 25 -13.97 -6.82 -6.60
C THR A 25 -14.56 -5.87 -7.65
N GLY A 26 -13.87 -4.75 -7.89
CA GLY A 26 -14.30 -3.66 -8.77
C GLY A 26 -14.78 -4.09 -10.16
N MET A 27 -14.14 -5.07 -10.81
CA MET A 27 -14.57 -5.53 -12.14
C MET A 27 -15.99 -6.14 -12.12
N THR A 28 -16.31 -6.97 -11.13
CA THR A 28 -17.65 -7.58 -10.99
C THR A 28 -18.68 -6.54 -10.56
N ASN A 29 -18.32 -5.70 -9.60
CA ASN A 29 -19.22 -4.71 -9.02
C ASN A 29 -19.51 -3.54 -9.97
N GLN A 30 -18.62 -3.23 -10.91
CA GLN A 30 -18.87 -2.23 -11.96
C GLN A 30 -20.05 -2.61 -12.85
N THR A 31 -20.17 -3.87 -13.25
CA THR A 31 -21.29 -4.31 -14.10
C THR A 31 -22.61 -4.22 -13.35
N ILE A 32 -22.67 -4.72 -12.11
CA ILE A 32 -23.87 -4.63 -11.27
C ILE A 32 -24.21 -3.15 -11.01
N GLY A 33 -23.21 -2.34 -10.68
CA GLY A 33 -23.36 -0.91 -10.44
C GLY A 33 -23.90 -0.15 -11.63
N ALA A 34 -23.43 -0.47 -12.84
CA ALA A 34 -23.94 0.13 -14.06
C ALA A 34 -25.43 -0.19 -14.28
N LEU A 35 -25.86 -1.43 -14.00
CA LEU A 35 -27.27 -1.82 -14.10
C LEU A 35 -28.14 -1.08 -13.07
N VAL A 36 -27.70 -1.03 -11.81
CA VAL A 36 -28.40 -0.32 -10.74
C VAL A 36 -28.51 1.16 -11.06
N CYS A 37 -27.40 1.82 -11.39
CA CYS A 37 -27.40 3.25 -11.72
C CYS A 37 -28.25 3.56 -12.95
N ARG A 38 -28.19 2.74 -14.00
CA ARG A 38 -29.05 2.88 -15.18
C ARG A 38 -30.53 2.88 -14.79
N ASP A 39 -30.95 1.88 -14.02
CA ASP A 39 -32.36 1.73 -13.64
C ASP A 39 -32.83 2.89 -12.78
N LEU A 40 -32.03 3.33 -11.81
CA LEU A 40 -32.32 4.52 -11.00
C LEU A 40 -32.45 5.79 -11.85
N ILE A 41 -31.57 5.98 -12.85
CA ILE A 41 -31.62 7.13 -13.77
C ILE A 41 -32.90 7.14 -14.60
N TYR A 42 -33.37 5.97 -15.06
CA TYR A 42 -34.60 5.85 -15.85
C TYR A 42 -35.87 5.71 -14.99
N GLY A 43 -35.75 5.68 -13.66
CA GLY A 43 -36.89 5.45 -12.76
C GLY A 43 -37.47 4.03 -12.85
N ILE A 44 -36.66 3.07 -13.27
CA ILE A 44 -36.99 1.64 -13.32
C ILE A 44 -36.72 1.04 -11.94
N ASP A 45 -37.68 0.28 -11.40
CA ASP A 45 -37.48 -0.41 -10.13
C ASP A 45 -36.43 -1.52 -10.29
N ASN A 46 -35.42 -1.52 -9.41
CA ASN A 46 -34.32 -2.46 -9.46
C ASN A 46 -34.28 -3.30 -8.17
N PRO A 47 -34.27 -4.65 -8.26
CA PRO A 47 -34.33 -5.53 -7.10
C PRO A 47 -33.11 -5.45 -6.18
N TRP A 48 -32.01 -4.84 -6.64
CA TRP A 48 -30.76 -4.72 -5.88
C TRP A 48 -30.54 -3.33 -5.28
N LYS A 49 -31.44 -2.36 -5.54
CA LYS A 49 -31.24 -0.96 -5.13
C LYS A 49 -31.03 -0.80 -3.62
N ASP A 50 -31.78 -1.54 -2.79
CA ASP A 50 -31.75 -1.39 -1.33
C ASP A 50 -30.50 -2.06 -0.72
N ILE A 51 -30.03 -3.15 -1.32
CA ILE A 51 -28.85 -3.89 -0.85
C ILE A 51 -27.58 -3.06 -1.06
N TYR A 52 -27.50 -2.33 -2.17
CA TYR A 52 -26.33 -1.56 -2.54
C TYR A 52 -26.45 -0.05 -2.27
N ASP A 53 -27.55 0.41 -1.68
CA ASP A 53 -27.83 1.82 -1.42
C ASP A 53 -26.62 2.51 -0.73
N PRO A 54 -26.06 3.57 -1.33
CA PRO A 54 -25.04 4.42 -0.70
C PRO A 54 -25.38 4.93 0.71
N SER A 55 -26.65 5.06 1.05
CA SER A 55 -27.16 5.53 2.34
C SER A 55 -27.31 4.43 3.39
N ARG A 56 -27.02 3.17 3.05
CA ARG A 56 -27.22 2.04 3.96
C ARG A 56 -26.37 2.20 5.24
N GLN A 57 -27.00 2.00 6.40
CA GLN A 57 -26.34 2.11 7.69
C GLN A 57 -25.57 0.82 8.01
N MET A 58 -24.24 0.90 8.00
CA MET A 58 -23.37 -0.23 8.38
C MET A 58 -23.25 -0.34 9.90
N VAL A 59 -24.14 -1.10 10.54
CA VAL A 59 -24.21 -1.25 12.01
C VAL A 59 -22.97 -1.96 12.61
N LYS A 60 -22.08 -2.55 11.79
CA LYS A 60 -20.93 -3.37 12.24
C LYS A 60 -19.53 -2.80 11.95
N ALA A 61 -19.43 -1.50 11.68
CA ALA A 61 -18.15 -0.88 11.31
C ALA A 61 -17.13 -0.49 12.42
N PRO A 62 -17.41 -0.47 13.75
CA PRO A 62 -16.44 0.10 14.69
C PRO A 62 -15.17 -0.74 14.88
N LEU A 63 -15.31 -2.05 15.13
CA LEU A 63 -14.17 -2.87 15.59
C LEU A 63 -13.17 -3.16 14.48
N GLU A 64 -13.65 -3.54 13.29
CA GLU A 64 -12.79 -3.83 12.13
C GLU A 64 -12.09 -2.57 11.60
N PHE A 65 -12.78 -1.41 11.63
CA PHE A 65 -12.16 -0.12 11.30
C PHE A 65 -11.04 0.24 12.29
N LEU A 66 -11.27 0.03 13.58
CA LEU A 66 -10.25 0.24 14.61
C LEU A 66 -9.06 -0.71 14.45
N ARG A 67 -9.29 -1.99 14.14
CA ARG A 67 -8.22 -2.98 13.88
C ARG A 67 -7.37 -2.57 12.67
N HIS A 68 -8.01 -2.20 11.57
CA HIS A 68 -7.30 -1.76 10.36
C HIS A 68 -6.43 -0.52 10.62
N ASN A 69 -6.95 0.44 11.40
CA ASN A 69 -6.16 1.61 11.81
C ASN A 69 -5.05 1.27 12.81
N ALA A 70 -5.22 0.23 13.64
CA ALA A 70 -4.19 -0.21 14.58
C ALA A 70 -2.99 -0.84 13.86
N GLU A 71 -3.20 -1.59 12.76
CA GLU A 71 -2.11 -2.16 11.96
C GLU A 71 -1.18 -1.08 11.38
N ILE A 72 -1.75 0.04 10.92
CA ILE A 72 -0.99 1.21 10.47
C ILE A 72 -0.13 1.79 11.60
N GLN A 73 -0.66 1.85 12.83
CA GLN A 73 0.11 2.33 14.00
C GLN A 73 1.22 1.36 14.40
N VAL A 74 1.02 0.05 14.23
CA VAL A 74 2.07 -0.96 14.48
C VAL A 74 3.23 -0.78 13.51
N ALA A 75 2.98 -0.42 12.25
CA ALA A 75 4.05 -0.19 11.29
C ALA A 75 4.99 0.98 11.66
N PHE A 76 4.53 1.97 12.43
CA PHE A 76 5.43 3.02 12.95
C PHE A 76 6.40 2.52 14.04
N LYS A 77 6.15 1.36 14.67
CA LYS A 77 7.12 0.73 15.57
C LYS A 77 8.40 0.32 14.84
N ASP A 78 8.35 0.14 13.51
CA ASP A 78 9.52 -0.23 12.72
C ASP A 78 10.64 0.82 12.79
N TYR A 79 10.34 2.07 13.16
CA TYR A 79 11.35 3.10 13.45
C TYR A 79 12.26 2.76 14.64
N VAL A 80 11.73 2.10 15.67
CA VAL A 80 12.48 1.80 16.91
C VAL A 80 13.08 0.40 16.92
N THR A 81 12.72 -0.46 15.98
CA THR A 81 13.29 -1.80 15.85
C THR A 81 14.78 -1.75 15.47
N ALA A 82 15.50 -2.83 15.78
CA ALA A 82 16.85 -3.08 15.27
C ALA A 82 16.85 -3.23 13.74
N GLY A 83 18.01 -3.07 13.11
CA GLY A 83 18.19 -3.53 11.72
C GLY A 83 18.17 -5.05 11.65
N GLU A 84 17.93 -5.59 10.46
CA GLU A 84 18.01 -7.04 10.21
C GLU A 84 19.45 -7.55 10.26
N ILE A 85 20.41 -6.70 9.92
CA ILE A 85 21.86 -6.95 9.96
C ILE A 85 22.58 -5.79 10.66
N SER A 86 23.70 -6.10 11.31
CA SER A 86 24.62 -5.12 11.91
C SER A 86 25.68 -4.65 10.93
N ASP A 87 26.17 -5.56 10.09
CA ASP A 87 27.20 -5.31 9.10
C ASP A 87 26.69 -5.61 7.68
N ILE A 88 27.04 -4.74 6.75
CA ILE A 88 26.72 -4.90 5.32
C ILE A 88 27.36 -6.17 4.74
N GLU A 89 28.45 -6.65 5.32
CA GLU A 89 29.14 -7.88 4.94
C GLU A 89 28.30 -9.13 5.13
N GLU A 90 27.33 -9.11 6.06
CA GLU A 90 26.39 -10.21 6.31
C GLU A 90 25.39 -10.39 5.16
N LEU A 91 25.19 -9.36 4.32
CA LEU A 91 24.22 -9.39 3.23
C LEU A 91 24.74 -10.23 2.04
N ALA A 92 24.05 -11.33 1.75
CA ALA A 92 24.37 -12.17 0.59
C ALA A 92 24.13 -11.43 -0.74
N ARG A 93 24.82 -11.88 -1.80
CA ARG A 93 24.59 -11.37 -3.16
C ARG A 93 23.20 -11.74 -3.64
N GLY A 94 22.54 -10.81 -4.33
CA GLY A 94 21.16 -10.97 -4.81
C GLY A 94 20.10 -10.77 -3.72
N GLU A 95 20.49 -10.34 -2.52
CA GLU A 95 19.60 -10.13 -1.38
C GLU A 95 19.56 -8.68 -0.93
N GLY A 96 18.52 -8.35 -0.16
CA GLY A 96 18.32 -7.05 0.45
C GLY A 96 17.79 -7.17 1.87
N CYS A 97 17.79 -6.05 2.58
CA CYS A 97 17.36 -5.98 3.97
C CYS A 97 17.09 -4.52 4.40
N ILE A 98 16.52 -4.36 5.59
CA ILE A 98 16.47 -3.09 6.29
C ILE A 98 17.56 -3.03 7.36
N MET A 99 18.57 -2.19 7.14
CA MET A 99 19.68 -1.96 8.05
C MET A 99 19.44 -0.73 8.93
N ARG A 100 19.98 -0.72 10.14
CA ARG A 100 19.97 0.44 11.03
C ARG A 100 21.38 1.01 11.19
N SER A 101 21.53 2.31 10.97
CA SER A 101 22.78 3.05 11.23
C SER A 101 22.48 4.18 12.20
N GLY A 102 22.79 3.99 13.48
CA GLY A 102 22.43 4.94 14.55
C GLY A 102 20.92 5.11 14.67
N MET A 103 20.40 6.29 14.33
CA MET A 103 18.96 6.59 14.37
C MET A 103 18.26 6.45 13.02
N THR A 104 19.00 6.20 11.93
CA THR A 104 18.43 6.10 10.58
C THR A 104 18.25 4.64 10.15
N LYS A 105 17.21 4.41 9.34
CA LYS A 105 16.93 3.11 8.70
C LYS A 105 17.25 3.21 7.22
N HIS A 106 17.94 2.19 6.71
CA HIS A 106 18.39 2.11 5.33
C HIS A 106 17.83 0.87 4.65
N ALA A 107 17.30 1.04 3.45
CA ALA A 107 16.98 -0.06 2.56
C ALA A 107 18.26 -0.40 1.80
N VAL A 108 18.75 -1.63 1.93
CA VAL A 108 20.03 -2.05 1.36
C VAL A 108 19.80 -3.24 0.45
N TYR A 109 20.43 -3.25 -0.72
CA TYR A 109 20.41 -4.36 -1.66
C TYR A 109 21.81 -4.60 -2.20
N ARG A 110 22.25 -5.86 -2.21
CA ARG A 110 23.51 -6.29 -2.84
C ARG A 110 23.19 -7.02 -4.14
N ASP A 111 23.70 -6.55 -5.26
CA ASP A 111 23.51 -7.24 -6.53
C ASP A 111 24.37 -8.52 -6.64
N ASN A 112 24.24 -9.22 -7.77
CA ASN A 112 24.95 -10.48 -8.02
C ASN A 112 26.46 -10.26 -8.27
N ASP A 113 26.85 -9.06 -8.69
CA ASP A 113 28.25 -8.69 -8.90
C ASP A 113 28.92 -8.24 -7.58
N GLY A 114 28.11 -8.03 -6.53
CA GLY A 114 28.55 -7.63 -5.20
C GLY A 114 28.49 -6.13 -4.94
N THR A 115 27.96 -5.34 -5.89
CA THR A 115 27.71 -3.92 -5.69
C THR A 115 26.58 -3.75 -4.68
N VAL A 116 26.79 -2.89 -3.68
CA VAL A 116 25.76 -2.58 -2.70
C VAL A 116 25.11 -1.24 -3.01
N TYR A 117 23.78 -1.24 -3.01
CA TYR A 117 22.92 -0.08 -3.15
C TYR A 117 22.24 0.19 -1.82
N LYS A 118 22.30 1.44 -1.35
CA LYS A 118 21.76 1.86 -0.06
C LYS A 118 20.85 3.06 -0.25
N PHE A 119 19.65 3.02 0.31
CA PHE A 119 18.68 4.11 0.22
C PHE A 119 18.12 4.44 1.60
N SER A 120 17.40 5.55 1.73
CA SER A 120 16.52 5.73 2.88
C SER A 120 15.45 4.64 2.91
N ALA A 121 15.24 3.99 4.06
CA ALA A 121 14.10 3.06 4.23
C ALA A 121 12.76 3.80 4.43
N ILE A 122 12.78 5.13 4.48
CA ILE A 122 11.58 5.93 4.75
C ILE A 122 10.82 6.14 3.44
N CYS A 123 9.61 5.57 3.35
CA CYS A 123 8.73 5.74 2.22
C CYS A 123 8.39 7.22 2.00
N PRO A 124 8.56 7.78 0.79
CA PRO A 124 8.27 9.18 0.52
C PRO A 124 6.78 9.54 0.56
N HIS A 125 5.85 8.57 0.59
CA HIS A 125 4.40 8.84 0.70
C HIS A 125 4.03 9.47 2.05
N LEU A 126 4.02 8.65 3.11
CA LEU A 126 3.62 9.04 4.47
C LEU A 126 4.62 8.52 5.52
N LYS A 127 5.88 8.42 5.11
CA LYS A 127 7.02 8.14 6.00
C LYS A 127 6.92 6.82 6.77
N GLY A 128 6.32 5.79 6.19
CA GLY A 128 6.45 4.42 6.72
C GLY A 128 7.85 3.85 6.47
N ILE A 129 8.34 2.97 7.34
CA ILE A 129 9.55 2.20 7.05
C ILE A 129 9.17 1.06 6.09
N VAL A 130 9.85 0.98 4.94
CA VAL A 130 9.66 -0.11 3.98
C VAL A 130 10.23 -1.42 4.50
N ARG A 131 9.77 -2.55 3.97
CA ARG A 131 10.25 -3.90 4.29
C ARG A 131 10.78 -4.57 3.03
N TYR A 132 11.83 -5.37 3.15
CA TYR A 132 12.33 -6.12 2.01
C TYR A 132 11.45 -7.34 1.72
N ASN A 133 11.14 -7.55 0.45
CA ASN A 133 10.42 -8.72 -0.06
C ASN A 133 11.41 -9.57 -0.89
N PRO A 134 11.89 -10.71 -0.34
CA PRO A 134 12.90 -11.52 -1.00
C PRO A 134 12.38 -12.27 -2.23
N LEU A 135 11.06 -12.50 -2.33
CA LEU A 135 10.45 -13.21 -3.45
C LEU A 135 10.45 -12.36 -4.72
N GLU A 136 10.03 -11.10 -4.58
CA GLU A 136 9.95 -10.17 -5.72
C GLU A 136 11.17 -9.25 -5.84
N LYS A 137 12.09 -9.30 -4.87
CA LYS A 137 13.27 -8.43 -4.77
C LYS A 137 12.87 -6.94 -4.77
N THR A 138 11.86 -6.61 -3.97
CA THR A 138 11.30 -5.25 -3.82
C THR A 138 11.39 -4.75 -2.39
N PHE A 139 11.23 -3.44 -2.21
CA PHE A 139 10.94 -2.84 -0.91
C PHE A 139 9.48 -2.40 -0.89
N ASP A 140 8.71 -2.93 0.05
CA ASP A 140 7.26 -2.75 0.11
C ASP A 140 6.89 -1.94 1.36
N CYS A 141 6.12 -0.87 1.19
CA CYS A 141 5.67 -0.02 2.28
C CYS A 141 4.39 -0.60 2.91
N PRO A 142 4.41 -0.99 4.21
CA PRO A 142 3.27 -1.63 4.86
C PRO A 142 2.10 -0.68 5.12
N LEU A 143 2.29 0.66 4.99
CA LEU A 143 1.23 1.61 5.31
C LEU A 143 0.13 1.67 4.24
N HIS A 144 0.53 1.84 2.98
CA HIS A 144 -0.42 2.09 1.87
C HIS A 144 0.00 1.38 0.57
N GLY A 145 0.97 0.46 0.62
CA GLY A 145 1.31 -0.40 -0.51
C GLY A 145 2.20 0.23 -1.59
N SER A 146 2.86 1.37 -1.33
CA SER A 146 3.93 1.84 -2.23
C SER A 146 5.02 0.78 -2.35
N ARG A 147 5.44 0.45 -3.57
CA ARG A 147 6.49 -0.55 -3.83
C ARG A 147 7.64 0.05 -4.61
N PHE A 148 8.85 -0.36 -4.26
CA PHE A 148 10.08 0.08 -4.89
C PHE A 148 10.86 -1.14 -5.37
N ASP A 149 11.50 -1.04 -6.54
CA ASP A 149 12.41 -2.09 -6.98
C ASP A 149 13.68 -2.14 -6.11
N ARG A 150 14.52 -3.14 -6.35
CA ARG A 150 15.82 -3.32 -5.67
C ARG A 150 16.78 -2.14 -5.79
N TYR A 151 16.53 -1.20 -6.70
CA TYR A 151 17.33 0.02 -6.89
C TYR A 151 16.60 1.27 -6.36
N GLY A 152 15.57 1.09 -5.51
CA GLY A 152 14.85 2.18 -4.87
C GLY A 152 13.86 2.92 -5.77
N LYS A 153 13.68 2.50 -7.02
CA LYS A 153 12.75 3.14 -7.95
C LYS A 153 11.32 2.75 -7.62
N CYS A 154 10.43 3.74 -7.51
CA CYS A 154 9.01 3.48 -7.33
C CYS A 154 8.44 2.73 -8.55
N ILE A 155 7.83 1.58 -8.29
CA ILE A 155 7.16 0.73 -9.29
C ILE A 155 5.67 0.60 -9.02
N ASN A 156 5.20 0.89 -7.81
CA ASN A 156 3.78 0.96 -7.46
C ASN A 156 3.50 2.10 -6.49
N GLY A 157 2.42 2.85 -6.75
CA GLY A 157 1.97 3.97 -5.93
C GLY A 157 1.39 3.55 -4.58
N PRO A 158 0.94 4.50 -3.75
CA PRO A 158 0.48 5.85 -4.13
C PRO A 158 1.57 6.92 -4.33
N THR A 159 2.81 6.71 -3.89
CA THR A 159 3.87 7.70 -4.13
C THR A 159 4.30 7.75 -5.59
N LYS A 160 4.75 8.94 -6.03
CA LYS A 160 5.41 9.15 -7.33
C LYS A 160 6.92 9.36 -7.22
N HIS A 161 7.46 9.33 -6.00
CA HIS A 161 8.88 9.55 -5.73
C HIS A 161 9.60 8.23 -5.47
N HIS A 162 10.87 8.15 -5.84
CA HIS A 162 11.76 7.04 -5.51
C HIS A 162 12.19 7.11 -4.04
N LEU A 163 12.76 6.03 -3.51
CA LEU A 163 13.47 6.11 -2.23
C LEU A 163 14.61 7.11 -2.39
N THR A 164 14.70 8.06 -1.45
CA THR A 164 15.62 9.19 -1.59
C THR A 164 17.05 8.78 -1.32
N ASP A 165 17.93 9.33 -2.15
CA ASP A 165 19.39 9.12 -2.17
C ASP A 165 20.16 9.92 -1.12
N SER A 166 19.53 10.44 -0.06
CA SER A 166 20.25 11.22 0.95
C SER A 166 21.41 10.46 1.59
N HIS A 167 21.47 9.14 1.40
CA HIS A 167 22.60 8.26 1.68
C HIS A 167 22.81 7.19 0.59
N CYS A 168 22.63 7.53 -0.70
CA CYS A 168 22.92 6.62 -1.81
C CYS A 168 24.42 6.43 -1.95
N GLU A 169 24.87 5.36 -1.34
CA GLU A 169 26.24 4.89 -1.44
C GLU A 169 26.22 3.65 -2.30
N VAL A 170 26.80 3.76 -3.50
CA VAL A 170 27.10 2.60 -4.34
C VAL A 170 28.47 2.12 -3.91
N ILE A 171 28.51 1.03 -3.15
CA ILE A 171 29.76 0.45 -2.66
C ILE A 171 30.15 -0.67 -3.64
N PRO A 172 31.21 -0.49 -4.45
CA PRO A 172 31.69 -1.54 -5.33
C PRO A 172 32.25 -2.73 -4.52
N PRO A 173 32.28 -3.94 -5.09
CA PRO A 173 32.85 -5.10 -4.40
C PRO A 173 34.34 -4.86 -4.08
N VAL A 174 34.74 -5.25 -2.87
CA VAL A 174 36.16 -5.33 -2.50
C VAL A 174 36.81 -6.42 -3.35
N LYS A 175 37.91 -6.07 -4.03
CA LYS A 175 38.68 -7.00 -4.89
C LYS A 175 39.26 -8.17 -4.11
#